data_AF-A0A9D7MTU4-F1
#
_entry.id   AF-A0A9D7MTU4-F1
#
_cell.length_a   1.000
_cell.length_b   1.000
_cell.length_c   1.000
_cell.angle_alpha   90.00
_cell.angle_beta   90.00
_cell.angle_gamma   90.00
#
_symmetry.space_group_name_H-M   'P 1'
#
loop_
_entity.id
_entity.type
_entity.pdbx_description
1 polymer ?
#
loop_
_entity_poly.entity_id
_entity_poly.type
_entity_poly.pdbx_seq_one_letter_code
_entity_poly.pdbx_strand_id
1 'polypeptide(L)'
;MKKKTLVLLILVISFADVALSQNFNWITPNKTYLKLFVNDDGIYRINKSDFTGAGVSTTGLDPRTVKVLYKGNQIPIYFSGEDDGTFDDNDFLDFYGERNYGGPTKHLDANTNANLYTTNEYYNLFSDTSVYWVDWGGSTGLRMSRSTYNAQENFPNNFHLKKLHFETDVFYYLGETRNPNSDFRYFSTERVAGEGWFWKSITADDNTFTQSALINDLVVSTQLCTLKLFAYTVSYTDSVFNEHRLEVKINNTIVDTLFANNLTRIDESVVFHQTF
;
A
#
# COMPACT_ATOMS: atom_id res chain seq x y z
N MET A 1 -32.40 28.53 -46.77
CA MET A 1 -32.16 27.38 -45.85
C MET A 1 -30.66 27.08 -45.82
N LYS A 2 -29.94 27.50 -44.77
CA LYS A 2 -28.51 27.22 -44.61
C LYS A 2 -28.35 25.98 -43.73
N LYS A 3 -27.84 24.87 -44.30
CA LYS A 3 -27.47 23.67 -43.54
C LYS A 3 -26.19 23.97 -42.75
N LYS A 4 -26.28 23.94 -41.41
CA LYS A 4 -25.11 23.96 -40.53
C LYS A 4 -24.68 22.50 -40.33
N THR A 5 -23.52 22.14 -40.86
CA THR A 5 -22.90 20.84 -40.60
C THR A 5 -22.12 20.97 -39.29
N LEU A 6 -22.54 20.23 -38.27
CA LEU A 6 -21.86 20.13 -36.99
C LEU A 6 -20.77 19.05 -37.13
N VAL A 7 -19.49 19.43 -37.03
CA VAL A 7 -18.37 18.49 -36.96
C VAL A 7 -18.11 18.20 -35.49
N LEU A 8 -18.38 16.96 -35.07
CA LEU A 8 -18.10 16.47 -33.71
C LEU A 8 -16.65 15.99 -33.67
N LEU A 9 -15.78 16.73 -32.99
CA LEU A 9 -14.39 16.33 -32.74
C LEU A 9 -14.37 15.46 -31.47
N ILE A 10 -14.19 14.14 -31.61
CA ILE A 10 -13.99 13.23 -30.48
C ILE A 10 -12.50 13.26 -30.13
N LEU A 11 -12.18 13.86 -28.97
CA LEU A 11 -10.85 13.84 -28.38
C LEU A 11 -10.68 12.52 -27.60
N VAL A 12 -10.00 11.54 -28.20
CA VAL A 12 -9.59 10.32 -27.48
C VAL A 12 -8.33 10.66 -26.68
N ILE A 13 -8.48 10.88 -25.37
CA ILE A 13 -7.35 10.95 -24.44
C ILE A 13 -7.03 9.51 -24.04
N SER A 14 -6.03 8.93 -24.69
CA SER A 14 -5.44 7.67 -24.27
C SER A 14 -4.63 7.92 -22.99
N PHE A 15 -5.11 7.47 -21.84
CA PHE A 15 -4.26 7.30 -20.66
C PHE A 15 -3.35 6.11 -20.93
N ALA A 16 -2.10 6.38 -21.31
CA ALA A 16 -1.06 5.35 -21.30
C ALA A 16 -0.59 5.18 -19.86
N ASP A 17 -0.82 3.99 -19.29
CA ASP A 17 -0.16 3.58 -18.05
C ASP A 17 1.34 3.42 -18.34
N VAL A 18 2.11 4.47 -18.09
CA VAL A 18 3.56 4.39 -18.16
C VAL A 18 4.04 3.66 -16.91
N ALA A 19 4.23 2.35 -17.01
CA ALA A 19 4.98 1.59 -16.02
C ALA A 19 6.45 2.06 -16.06
N LEU A 20 6.82 2.98 -15.17
CA LEU A 20 8.21 3.36 -14.99
C LEU A 20 8.94 2.19 -14.32
N SER A 21 9.72 1.44 -15.10
CA SER A 21 10.79 0.60 -14.56
C SER A 21 11.71 1.47 -13.70
N GLN A 22 12.29 0.91 -12.63
CA GLN A 22 13.23 1.64 -11.77
C GLN A 22 14.37 2.18 -12.65
N ASN A 23 14.49 3.50 -12.73
CA ASN A 23 15.63 4.12 -13.38
C ASN A 23 16.84 3.89 -12.47
N PHE A 24 17.78 3.02 -12.89
CA PHE A 24 18.98 2.70 -12.11
C PHE A 24 19.96 3.87 -11.95
N ASN A 25 19.62 5.07 -12.43
CA ASN A 25 20.45 6.27 -12.32
C ASN A 25 20.56 6.86 -10.90
N TRP A 26 20.02 6.18 -9.88
CA TRP A 26 20.16 6.59 -8.49
C TRP A 26 21.42 6.02 -7.82
N ILE A 27 21.95 4.90 -8.32
CA ILE A 27 23.15 4.27 -7.75
C ILE A 27 24.40 4.70 -8.53
N THR A 28 25.35 5.28 -7.80
CA THR A 28 26.72 5.49 -8.29
C THR A 28 27.59 4.28 -7.88
N PRO A 29 28.09 3.47 -8.84
CA PRO A 29 28.95 2.33 -8.53
C PRO A 29 30.19 2.74 -7.72
N ASN A 30 30.61 1.88 -6.80
CA ASN A 30 31.76 2.08 -5.91
C ASN A 30 31.67 3.28 -4.95
N LYS A 31 30.52 3.97 -4.89
CA LYS A 31 30.25 4.98 -3.86
C LYS A 31 29.74 4.29 -2.58
N THR A 32 30.11 4.84 -1.43
CA THR A 32 29.60 4.40 -0.13
C THR A 32 28.25 5.08 0.14
N TYR A 33 27.30 4.32 0.66
CA TYR A 33 25.99 4.79 1.10
C TYR A 33 25.72 4.23 2.50
N LEU A 34 24.90 4.93 3.28
CA LEU A 34 24.29 4.30 4.45
C LEU A 34 23.03 3.56 4.03
N LYS A 35 22.88 2.33 4.50
CA LYS A 35 21.67 1.52 4.31
C LYS A 35 20.84 1.59 5.59
N LEU A 36 19.59 1.98 5.47
CA LEU A 36 18.65 2.02 6.58
C LEU A 36 17.53 1.00 6.35
N PHE A 37 17.13 0.34 7.42
CA PHE A 37 15.98 -0.56 7.45
C PHE A 37 14.84 0.12 8.21
N VAL A 38 13.68 0.22 7.59
CA VAL A 38 12.48 0.86 8.14
C VAL A 38 11.34 -0.14 8.09
N ASN A 39 10.84 -0.56 9.24
CA ASN A 39 9.80 -1.58 9.37
C ASN A 39 8.44 -1.01 9.81
N ASP A 40 8.38 0.26 10.18
CA ASP A 40 7.17 0.96 10.60
C ASP A 40 7.07 2.33 9.93
N ASP A 41 5.87 2.89 9.89
CA ASP A 41 5.66 4.25 9.39
C ASP A 41 5.97 5.27 10.48
N GLY A 42 6.70 6.32 10.13
CA GLY A 42 6.98 7.39 11.08
C GLY A 42 8.10 8.33 10.67
N ILE A 43 8.40 9.27 11.57
CA ILE A 43 9.56 10.15 11.42
C ILE A 43 10.79 9.47 12.03
N TYR A 44 11.83 9.32 11.21
CA TYR A 44 13.11 8.74 11.60
C TYR A 44 14.17 9.82 11.63
N ARG A 45 14.93 9.85 12.72
CA ARG A 45 16.06 10.77 12.91
C ARG A 45 17.38 10.05 12.70
N ILE A 46 18.31 10.69 11.99
CA ILE A 46 19.70 10.25 11.85
C ILE A 46 20.61 11.38 12.26
N ASN A 47 21.46 11.13 13.24
CA ASN A 47 22.45 12.06 13.75
C ASN A 47 23.83 11.74 13.18
N LYS A 48 24.79 12.65 13.38
CA LYS A 48 26.20 12.43 13.01
C LYS A 48 26.79 11.14 13.60
N SER A 49 26.41 10.81 14.84
CA SER A 49 26.87 9.59 15.51
C SER A 49 26.48 8.32 14.75
N ASP A 50 25.33 8.31 14.08
CA ASP A 50 24.86 7.15 13.31
C ASP A 50 25.73 6.91 12.07
N PHE A 51 26.21 7.98 11.42
CA PHE A 51 27.19 7.89 10.34
C PHE A 51 28.51 7.30 10.86
N THR A 52 29.05 7.86 11.93
CA THR A 52 30.34 7.40 12.48
C THR A 52 30.26 5.98 13.04
N GLY A 53 29.13 5.61 13.67
CA GLY A 53 28.86 4.26 14.17
C GLY A 53 28.74 3.22 13.06
N ALA A 54 28.32 3.64 11.86
CA ALA A 54 28.34 2.84 10.65
C ALA A 54 29.70 2.85 9.92
N GLY A 55 30.74 3.47 10.50
CA GLY A 55 32.08 3.54 9.93
C GLY A 55 32.26 4.62 8.85
N VAL A 56 31.31 5.55 8.70
CA VAL A 56 31.40 6.67 7.74
C VAL A 56 32.04 7.87 8.42
N SER A 57 33.13 8.38 7.83
CA SER A 57 33.72 9.66 8.24
C SER A 57 32.82 10.82 7.81
N THR A 58 32.47 11.69 8.75
CA THR A 58 31.73 12.93 8.49
C THR A 58 32.65 14.13 8.29
N THR A 59 33.98 13.94 8.33
CA THR A 59 34.95 15.01 8.12
C THR A 59 34.82 15.57 6.70
N GLY A 60 34.50 16.87 6.58
CA GLY A 60 34.29 17.52 5.29
C GLY A 60 32.99 17.13 4.58
N LEU A 61 32.08 16.42 5.28
CA LEU A 61 30.74 16.13 4.76
C LEU A 61 29.88 17.39 4.89
N ASP A 62 29.46 17.94 3.75
CA ASP A 62 28.52 19.07 3.70
C ASP A 62 27.07 18.55 3.86
N PRO A 63 26.38 18.83 4.98
CA PRO A 63 25.03 18.34 5.25
C PRO A 63 24.02 18.76 4.18
N ARG A 64 24.25 19.89 3.50
CA ARG A 64 23.38 20.39 2.40
C ARG A 64 23.32 19.42 1.23
N THR A 65 24.34 18.58 1.07
CA THR A 65 24.41 17.60 -0.02
C THR A 65 23.75 16.26 0.31
N VAL A 66 23.34 16.05 1.57
CA VAL A 66 22.74 14.79 2.03
C VAL A 66 21.39 14.55 1.36
N LYS A 67 21.20 13.31 0.89
CA LYS A 67 20.02 12.82 0.17
C LYS A 67 19.56 11.52 0.83
N VAL A 68 18.25 11.33 0.95
CA VAL A 68 17.66 10.03 1.29
C VAL A 68 16.89 9.52 0.08
N LEU A 69 17.13 8.27 -0.29
CA LEU A 69 16.52 7.62 -1.44
C LEU A 69 15.70 6.42 -1.00
N TYR A 70 14.48 6.31 -1.56
CA TYR A 70 13.56 5.20 -1.35
C TYR A 70 13.07 4.69 -2.70
N LYS A 71 13.19 3.38 -2.94
CA LYS A 71 12.83 2.73 -4.23
C LYS A 71 13.40 3.47 -5.45
N GLY A 72 14.64 3.98 -5.30
CA GLY A 72 15.38 4.70 -6.34
C GLY A 72 15.00 6.18 -6.52
N ASN A 73 14.08 6.71 -5.72
CA ASN A 73 13.66 8.11 -5.79
C ASN A 73 14.13 8.87 -4.55
N GLN A 74 14.63 10.09 -4.75
CA GLN A 74 14.96 10.97 -3.64
C GLN A 74 13.69 11.45 -2.94
N ILE A 75 13.66 11.37 -1.61
CA ILE A 75 12.59 11.92 -0.78
C ILE A 75 13.05 13.22 -0.10
N PRO A 76 12.14 14.16 0.17
CA PRO A 76 12.47 15.37 0.91
C PRO A 76 12.80 15.03 2.37
N ILE A 77 13.87 15.64 2.88
CA ILE A 77 14.26 15.51 4.30
C ILE A 77 14.24 16.87 4.98
N TYR A 78 14.07 16.88 6.29
CA TYR A 78 14.43 18.01 7.12
C TYR A 78 15.86 17.81 7.59
N PHE A 79 16.70 18.84 7.52
CA PHE A 79 18.04 18.83 8.09
C PHE A 79 18.16 20.02 9.04
N SER A 80 18.54 19.75 10.29
CA SER A 80 18.81 20.77 11.30
C SER A 80 20.31 21.05 11.35
N GLY A 81 20.69 22.33 11.32
CA GLY A 81 22.09 22.77 11.43
C GLY A 81 22.86 22.87 10.12
N GLU A 82 22.26 22.54 8.96
CA GLU A 82 22.99 22.48 7.69
C GLU A 82 23.50 23.81 7.12
N ASP A 83 23.16 24.94 7.73
CA ASP A 83 23.35 26.29 7.16
C ASP A 83 24.84 26.66 7.00
N ASP A 84 25.70 26.19 7.89
CA ASP A 84 27.14 26.48 7.88
C ASP A 84 27.96 25.52 7.01
N GLY A 85 27.31 24.48 6.45
CA GLY A 85 27.96 23.48 5.60
C GLY A 85 28.88 22.51 6.33
N THR A 86 28.83 22.44 7.66
CA THR A 86 29.56 21.47 8.47
C THR A 86 28.57 20.54 9.16
N PHE A 87 28.85 19.23 9.18
CA PHE A 87 28.00 18.30 9.92
C PHE A 87 28.46 18.25 11.39
N ASP A 88 27.86 19.07 12.24
CA ASP A 88 28.18 19.21 13.65
C ASP A 88 27.50 18.17 14.53
N ASP A 89 27.94 18.06 15.80
CA ASP A 89 27.50 16.98 16.70
C ASP A 89 26.01 17.09 17.10
N ASN A 90 25.42 18.29 17.01
CA ASN A 90 24.00 18.53 17.31
C ASN A 90 23.10 18.50 16.06
N ASP A 91 23.70 18.29 14.89
CA ASP A 91 22.97 18.27 13.64
C ASP A 91 22.34 16.90 13.41
N PHE A 92 21.22 16.92 12.69
CA PHE A 92 20.50 15.71 12.35
C PHE A 92 19.65 15.92 11.12
N LEU A 93 19.28 14.80 10.49
CA LEU A 93 18.24 14.77 9.49
C LEU A 93 17.03 13.98 10.00
N ASP A 94 15.85 14.49 9.68
CA ASP A 94 14.57 13.80 9.86
C ASP A 94 13.97 13.48 8.49
N PHE A 95 13.45 12.27 8.32
CA PHE A 95 12.68 11.87 7.15
C PHE A 95 11.46 11.04 7.55
N TYR A 96 10.41 11.09 6.74
CA TYR A 96 9.28 10.19 6.91
C TYR A 96 9.59 8.87 6.21
N GLY A 97 9.76 7.82 7.02
CA GLY A 97 9.94 6.45 6.58
C GLY A 97 8.60 5.74 6.53
N GLU A 98 8.45 4.87 5.54
CA GLU A 98 7.30 3.99 5.39
C GLU A 98 7.80 2.55 5.41
N ARG A 99 7.07 1.68 6.10
CA ARG A 99 7.28 0.25 5.99
C ARG A 99 7.09 -0.21 4.54
N ASN A 100 7.53 -1.43 4.24
CA ASN A 100 7.34 -1.99 2.92
C ASN A 100 5.90 -2.50 2.79
N TYR A 101 5.02 -1.61 2.35
CA TYR A 101 3.67 -1.96 1.92
C TYR A 101 3.70 -2.77 0.63
N GLY A 102 2.58 -3.44 0.38
CA GLY A 102 2.30 -4.09 -0.89
C GLY A 102 2.04 -3.06 -1.98
N GLY A 103 1.11 -3.37 -2.87
CA GLY A 103 0.76 -2.48 -3.95
C GLY A 103 -0.04 -3.18 -5.05
N PRO A 104 -0.14 -2.55 -6.22
CA PRO A 104 -0.81 -3.11 -7.38
C PRO A 104 -0.24 -4.49 -7.75
N THR A 105 -1.07 -5.52 -7.64
CA THR A 105 -0.70 -6.91 -7.97
C THR A 105 -1.67 -7.45 -9.00
N LYS A 106 -1.15 -7.93 -10.13
CA LYS A 106 -1.96 -8.50 -11.21
C LYS A 106 -2.27 -9.96 -10.92
N HIS A 107 -3.50 -10.37 -11.23
CA HIS A 107 -3.93 -11.75 -11.22
C HIS A 107 -4.37 -12.14 -12.62
N LEU A 108 -3.71 -13.13 -13.17
CA LEU A 108 -3.90 -13.55 -14.54
C LEU A 108 -4.94 -14.68 -14.65
N ASP A 109 -5.66 -14.69 -15.76
CA ASP A 109 -6.42 -15.86 -16.19
C ASP A 109 -5.44 -16.99 -16.54
N ALA A 110 -5.62 -18.16 -15.93
CA ALA A 110 -4.67 -19.26 -16.04
C ALA A 110 -4.57 -19.87 -17.46
N ASN A 111 -5.56 -19.63 -18.34
CA ASN A 111 -5.58 -20.17 -19.70
C ASN A 111 -5.13 -19.16 -20.74
N THR A 112 -5.50 -17.89 -20.56
CA THR A 112 -5.23 -16.83 -21.54
C THR A 112 -4.03 -15.96 -21.20
N ASN A 113 -3.51 -16.05 -19.96
CA ASN A 113 -2.50 -15.14 -19.39
C ASN A 113 -2.90 -13.65 -19.44
N ALA A 114 -4.17 -13.34 -19.74
CA ALA A 114 -4.67 -11.99 -19.68
C ALA A 114 -4.82 -11.55 -18.22
N ASN A 115 -4.58 -10.26 -17.95
CA ASN A 115 -4.86 -9.68 -16.64
C ASN A 115 -6.37 -9.74 -16.38
N LEU A 116 -6.79 -10.56 -15.42
CA LEU A 116 -8.20 -10.72 -15.06
C LEU A 116 -8.63 -9.60 -14.10
N TYR A 117 -7.81 -9.33 -13.09
CA TYR A 117 -8.01 -8.21 -12.17
C TYR A 117 -6.69 -7.80 -11.51
N THR A 118 -6.68 -6.61 -10.92
CA THR A 118 -5.53 -6.08 -10.17
C THR A 118 -5.98 -5.73 -8.76
N THR A 119 -5.29 -6.28 -7.76
CA THR A 119 -5.50 -5.95 -6.34
C THR A 119 -4.57 -4.83 -5.92
N ASN A 120 -4.86 -4.19 -4.79
CA ASN A 120 -3.92 -3.32 -4.11
C ASN A 120 -3.61 -3.95 -2.74
N GLU A 121 -2.60 -4.80 -2.71
CA GLU A 121 -2.20 -5.55 -1.52
C GLU A 121 -1.74 -4.59 -0.43
N TYR A 122 -2.27 -4.73 0.78
CA TYR A 122 -1.88 -3.83 1.86
C TYR A 122 -0.47 -4.14 2.33
N TYR A 123 -0.19 -5.39 2.71
CA TYR A 123 1.16 -5.82 3.07
C TYR A 123 1.94 -6.38 1.89
N ASN A 124 3.26 -6.20 1.94
CA ASN A 124 4.15 -6.86 1.00
C ASN A 124 4.29 -8.34 1.38
N LEU A 125 4.30 -9.20 0.38
CA LEU A 125 4.32 -10.67 0.54
C LEU A 125 5.63 -11.22 1.10
N PHE A 126 6.72 -10.48 0.98
CA PHE A 126 8.07 -11.01 1.25
C PHE A 126 8.73 -10.36 2.45
N SER A 127 8.49 -9.07 2.68
CA SER A 127 9.14 -8.32 3.76
C SER A 127 8.32 -7.11 4.13
N ASP A 128 8.12 -6.89 5.42
CA ASP A 128 7.58 -5.66 5.99
C ASP A 128 8.59 -4.49 6.00
N THR A 129 9.86 -4.79 5.78
CA THR A 129 10.95 -3.83 5.97
C THR A 129 11.35 -3.19 4.64
N SER A 130 11.25 -1.87 4.59
CA SER A 130 11.76 -1.01 3.53
C SER A 130 13.25 -0.77 3.68
N VAL A 131 13.93 -0.59 2.55
CA VAL A 131 15.33 -0.16 2.50
C VAL A 131 15.42 1.25 1.96
N TYR A 132 16.03 2.13 2.76
CA TYR A 132 16.39 3.49 2.37
C TYR A 132 17.92 3.59 2.23
N TRP A 133 18.35 4.48 1.35
CA TRP A 133 19.77 4.76 1.13
C TRP A 133 20.05 6.22 1.42
N VAL A 134 21.05 6.49 2.27
CA VAL A 134 21.55 7.85 2.49
C VAL A 134 22.80 8.06 1.65
N ASP A 135 22.78 9.14 0.89
CA ASP A 135 23.87 9.61 0.05
C ASP A 135 24.32 11.02 0.46
N TRP A 136 25.55 11.38 0.14
CA TRP A 136 26.12 12.72 0.37
C TRP A 136 27.13 13.10 -0.72
N GLY A 137 27.47 14.39 -0.76
CA GLY A 137 28.32 15.00 -1.79
C GLY A 137 27.58 15.32 -3.10
N GLY A 138 28.27 16.07 -3.97
CA GLY A 138 27.71 16.52 -5.24
C GLY A 138 26.67 17.62 -5.07
N SER A 139 25.52 17.49 -5.74
CA SER A 139 24.44 18.47 -5.67
C SER A 139 23.77 18.51 -4.29
N THR A 140 23.12 19.63 -3.98
CA THR A 140 22.24 19.79 -2.81
C THR A 140 21.14 18.74 -2.81
N GLY A 141 20.79 18.23 -1.63
CA GLY A 141 19.67 17.31 -1.48
C GLY A 141 18.31 17.98 -1.43
N LEU A 142 17.26 17.20 -1.70
CA LEU A 142 15.87 17.64 -1.60
C LEU A 142 15.52 17.90 -0.13
N ARG A 143 14.87 19.05 0.13
CA ARG A 143 14.46 19.46 1.47
C ARG A 143 12.95 19.55 1.58
N MET A 144 12.43 19.24 2.76
CA MET A 144 11.04 19.55 3.11
C MET A 144 10.84 21.07 3.09
N SER A 145 9.77 21.53 2.48
CA SER A 145 9.41 22.95 2.50
C SER A 145 8.98 23.35 3.91
N ARG A 146 9.61 24.38 4.47
CA ARG A 146 9.18 24.94 5.76
C ARG A 146 7.91 25.76 5.56
N SER A 147 6.84 25.38 6.25
CA SER A 147 5.61 26.16 6.31
C SER A 147 5.70 27.18 7.44
N THR A 148 5.33 28.43 7.17
CA THR A 148 5.15 29.48 8.19
C THR A 148 3.71 29.54 8.70
N TYR A 149 2.90 28.53 8.39
CA TYR A 149 1.51 28.46 8.82
C TYR A 149 1.44 28.42 10.35
N ASN A 150 0.83 29.46 10.92
CA ASN A 150 0.46 29.50 12.32
C ASN A 150 -1.00 29.08 12.42
N ALA A 151 -1.25 27.90 13.01
CA ALA A 151 -2.60 27.46 13.30
C ALA A 151 -3.23 28.44 14.29
N GLN A 152 -4.44 28.93 13.99
CA GLN A 152 -5.16 29.83 14.91
C GLN A 152 -5.60 29.10 16.17
N GLU A 153 -5.92 27.81 16.04
CA GLU A 153 -6.19 26.89 17.14
C GLU A 153 -5.46 25.58 16.87
N ASN A 154 -4.74 25.08 17.88
CA ASN A 154 -4.09 23.79 17.80
C ASN A 154 -5.16 22.69 17.97
N PHE A 155 -5.24 21.77 17.01
CA PHE A 155 -6.13 20.59 17.04
C PHE A 155 -7.62 20.95 17.23
N PRO A 156 -8.27 21.60 16.25
CA PRO A 156 -9.66 22.07 16.40
C PRO A 156 -10.69 20.94 16.58
N ASN A 157 -10.33 19.71 16.21
CA ASN A 157 -11.13 18.51 16.50
C ASN A 157 -10.39 17.66 17.54
N ASN A 158 -11.12 17.22 18.57
CA ASN A 158 -10.64 16.27 19.55
C ASN A 158 -10.79 14.80 19.10
N PHE A 159 -11.10 14.57 17.83
CA PHE A 159 -11.25 13.26 17.21
C PHE A 159 -10.59 13.22 15.83
N HIS A 160 -10.29 12.01 15.36
CA HIS A 160 -9.80 11.77 14.01
C HIS A 160 -10.31 10.42 13.51
N LEU A 161 -10.35 10.24 12.19
CA LEU A 161 -10.62 8.95 11.60
C LEU A 161 -9.37 8.07 11.75
N LYS A 162 -9.56 6.83 12.20
CA LYS A 162 -8.50 5.83 12.32
C LYS A 162 -8.81 4.65 11.40
N LYS A 163 -7.85 4.30 10.55
CA LYS A 163 -7.90 3.06 9.78
C LYS A 163 -7.47 1.89 10.68
N LEU A 164 -8.28 0.84 10.72
CA LEU A 164 -7.89 -0.46 11.26
C LEU A 164 -7.74 -1.43 10.09
N HIS A 165 -6.63 -2.16 10.06
CA HIS A 165 -6.37 -3.20 9.07
C HIS A 165 -6.11 -4.50 9.79
N PHE A 166 -6.82 -5.54 9.39
CA PHE A 166 -6.66 -6.89 9.89
C PHE A 166 -6.26 -7.73 8.68
N GLU A 167 -5.22 -8.56 8.83
CA GLU A 167 -4.76 -9.51 7.82
C GLU A 167 -3.99 -10.63 8.53
N THR A 168 -4.21 -11.90 8.16
CA THR A 168 -3.45 -13.04 8.71
C THR A 168 -3.30 -14.13 7.67
N ASP A 169 -2.05 -14.48 7.36
CA ASP A 169 -1.71 -15.50 6.38
C ASP A 169 -1.78 -16.89 7.01
N VAL A 170 -2.95 -17.52 7.00
CA VAL A 170 -3.17 -18.85 7.61
C VAL A 170 -2.89 -19.97 6.62
N PHE A 171 -3.41 -19.87 5.40
CA PHE A 171 -3.15 -20.84 4.35
C PHE A 171 -3.03 -20.16 2.98
N TYR A 172 -2.24 -20.77 2.10
CA TYR A 172 -2.08 -20.32 0.72
C TYR A 172 -3.03 -21.09 -0.18
N TYR A 173 -3.91 -20.38 -0.88
CA TYR A 173 -4.72 -20.95 -1.95
C TYR A 173 -4.01 -20.75 -3.28
N LEU A 174 -3.90 -21.81 -4.07
CA LEU A 174 -3.17 -21.81 -5.34
C LEU A 174 -3.94 -21.10 -6.48
N GLY A 175 -5.18 -20.67 -6.24
CA GLY A 175 -6.01 -20.01 -7.25
C GLY A 175 -6.95 -20.95 -7.99
N GLU A 176 -7.65 -20.41 -8.99
CA GLU A 176 -8.77 -21.06 -9.66
C GLU A 176 -8.38 -22.43 -10.27
N THR A 177 -9.30 -23.40 -10.15
CA THR A 177 -9.23 -24.69 -10.85
C THR A 177 -10.58 -24.98 -11.45
N ARG A 178 -10.69 -24.86 -12.78
CA ARG A 178 -11.91 -25.21 -13.51
C ARG A 178 -11.92 -26.65 -13.99
N ASN A 179 -10.74 -27.25 -14.18
CA ASN A 179 -10.58 -28.64 -14.61
C ASN A 179 -9.32 -29.25 -13.96
N PRO A 180 -9.43 -30.38 -13.23
CA PRO A 180 -8.29 -31.05 -12.61
C PRO A 180 -7.20 -31.48 -13.61
N ASN A 181 -7.57 -31.69 -14.88
CA ASN A 181 -6.66 -32.17 -15.93
C ASN A 181 -5.90 -31.05 -16.66
N SER A 182 -6.14 -29.78 -16.32
CA SER A 182 -5.48 -28.61 -16.93
C SER A 182 -4.98 -27.64 -15.87
N ASP A 183 -4.43 -28.19 -14.78
CA ASP A 183 -3.86 -27.40 -13.70
C ASP A 183 -2.47 -26.86 -14.10
N PHE A 184 -2.46 -25.69 -14.72
CA PHE A 184 -1.25 -24.99 -15.16
C PHE A 184 -0.55 -24.19 -14.05
N ARG A 185 -1.07 -24.20 -12.81
CA ARG A 185 -0.56 -23.38 -11.69
C ARG A 185 0.88 -23.71 -11.30
N TYR A 186 1.35 -24.92 -11.61
CA TYR A 186 2.72 -25.35 -11.34
C TYR A 186 3.76 -24.81 -12.34
N PHE A 187 3.33 -24.18 -13.43
CA PHE A 187 4.24 -23.75 -14.51
C PHE A 187 4.30 -22.22 -14.69
N SER A 188 3.54 -21.46 -13.90
CA SER A 188 3.55 -20.00 -13.93
C SER A 188 4.30 -19.42 -12.73
N THR A 189 5.18 -18.45 -12.99
CA THR A 189 5.75 -17.57 -11.93
C THR A 189 4.85 -16.36 -11.67
N GLU A 190 3.88 -16.11 -12.55
CA GLU A 190 2.89 -15.05 -12.39
C GLU A 190 1.71 -15.53 -11.56
N ARG A 191 1.14 -14.61 -10.77
CA ARG A 191 -0.03 -14.88 -9.95
C ARG A 191 -1.27 -15.14 -10.78
N VAL A 192 -1.98 -16.22 -10.49
CA VAL A 192 -3.27 -16.52 -11.14
C VAL A 192 -4.46 -16.00 -10.33
N ALA A 193 -5.63 -15.96 -10.95
CA ALA A 193 -6.88 -15.61 -10.29
C ALA A 193 -7.14 -16.51 -9.07
N GLY A 194 -7.53 -15.89 -7.96
CA GLY A 194 -7.75 -16.54 -6.67
C GLY A 194 -6.49 -16.84 -5.87
N GLU A 195 -5.31 -16.86 -6.49
CA GLU A 195 -4.08 -17.24 -5.80
C GLU A 195 -3.70 -16.22 -4.72
N GLY A 196 -3.37 -16.69 -3.51
CA GLY A 196 -2.94 -15.82 -2.43
C GLY A 196 -3.08 -16.44 -1.04
N TRP A 197 -2.75 -15.64 -0.03
CA TRP A 197 -2.95 -16.00 1.37
C TRP A 197 -4.35 -15.64 1.84
N PHE A 198 -4.96 -16.53 2.62
CA PHE A 198 -6.30 -16.36 3.18
C PHE A 198 -6.29 -16.74 4.66
N TRP A 199 -7.21 -16.13 5.42
CA TRP A 199 -7.28 -16.37 6.87
C TRP A 199 -8.14 -17.60 7.17
N LYS A 200 -9.21 -17.77 6.39
CA LYS A 200 -10.19 -18.84 6.61
C LYS A 200 -10.87 -19.24 5.30
N SER A 201 -11.05 -20.54 5.13
CA SER A 201 -11.99 -21.10 4.17
C SER A 201 -13.37 -21.18 4.80
N ILE A 202 -14.37 -20.59 4.16
CA ILE A 202 -15.77 -20.64 4.61
C ILE A 202 -16.46 -21.73 3.80
N THR A 203 -17.01 -22.73 4.49
CA THR A 203 -17.67 -23.90 3.88
C THR A 203 -19.09 -24.07 4.43
N ALA A 204 -19.82 -25.08 3.94
CA ALA A 204 -21.14 -25.38 4.47
C ALA A 204 -21.10 -25.82 5.95
N ASP A 205 -20.05 -26.55 6.35
CA ASP A 205 -19.86 -27.07 7.71
C ASP A 205 -19.22 -26.03 8.65
N ASP A 206 -18.44 -25.09 8.10
CA ASP A 206 -17.81 -24.00 8.83
C ASP A 206 -18.05 -22.67 8.12
N ASN A 207 -19.26 -22.13 8.33
CA ASN A 207 -19.85 -21.07 7.53
C ASN A 207 -19.66 -19.64 8.09
N THR A 208 -18.90 -19.48 9.17
CA THR A 208 -18.76 -18.20 9.86
C THR A 208 -17.30 -17.85 10.12
N PHE A 209 -16.92 -16.61 9.84
CA PHE A 209 -15.65 -16.02 10.26
C PHE A 209 -15.94 -14.80 11.16
N THR A 210 -15.30 -14.75 12.33
CA THR A 210 -15.49 -13.67 13.30
C THR A 210 -14.14 -13.08 13.67
N GLN A 211 -13.99 -11.77 13.46
CA GLN A 211 -12.86 -10.97 13.95
C GLN A 211 -13.37 -9.97 14.98
N SER A 212 -12.72 -9.92 16.14
CA SER A 212 -13.01 -8.93 17.18
C SER A 212 -11.82 -7.97 17.35
N ALA A 213 -12.10 -6.72 17.65
CA ALA A 213 -11.09 -5.72 17.97
C ALA A 213 -11.62 -4.77 19.05
N LEU A 214 -10.74 -4.38 19.97
CA LEU A 214 -11.03 -3.33 20.94
C LEU A 214 -10.63 -1.99 20.32
N ILE A 215 -11.58 -1.05 20.27
CA ILE A 215 -11.33 0.31 19.82
C ILE A 215 -11.46 1.22 21.03
N ASN A 216 -10.32 1.70 21.52
CA ASN A 216 -10.30 2.69 22.60
C ASN A 216 -10.67 4.08 22.06
N ASP A 217 -11.20 4.92 22.94
CA ASP A 217 -11.45 6.35 22.67
C ASP A 217 -12.42 6.61 21.50
N LEU A 218 -13.39 5.71 21.29
CA LEU A 218 -14.49 5.93 20.36
C LEU A 218 -15.36 7.09 20.84
N VAL A 219 -15.62 8.03 19.94
CA VAL A 219 -16.59 9.10 20.18
C VAL A 219 -18.00 8.48 20.28
N VAL A 220 -18.67 8.71 21.41
CA VAL A 220 -20.04 8.22 21.68
C VAL A 220 -21.04 9.02 20.85
N SER A 221 -21.21 8.62 19.59
CA SER A 221 -22.16 9.20 18.64
C SER A 221 -22.44 8.21 17.51
N THR A 222 -23.48 8.48 16.71
CA THR A 222 -23.66 7.76 15.45
C THR A 222 -22.58 8.18 14.46
N GLN A 223 -21.80 7.22 13.98
CA GLN A 223 -20.73 7.45 13.03
C GLN A 223 -21.01 6.73 11.72
N LEU A 224 -20.62 7.36 10.60
CA LEU A 224 -20.57 6.71 9.30
C LEU A 224 -19.25 5.93 9.22
N CYS A 225 -19.36 4.61 9.10
CA CYS A 225 -18.24 3.70 9.04
C CYS A 225 -18.15 3.06 7.65
N THR A 226 -16.92 2.73 7.24
CA THR A 226 -16.66 1.97 6.01
C THR A 226 -15.85 0.72 6.36
N LEU A 227 -16.37 -0.44 6.00
CA LEU A 227 -15.66 -1.72 6.06
C LEU A 227 -15.28 -2.13 4.64
N LYS A 228 -13.98 -2.24 4.35
CA LYS A 228 -13.50 -2.90 3.15
C LYS A 228 -13.18 -4.35 3.48
N LEU A 229 -13.70 -5.28 2.68
CA LEU A 229 -13.43 -6.71 2.83
C LEU A 229 -13.19 -7.35 1.47
N PHE A 230 -12.49 -8.48 1.48
CA PHE A 230 -12.39 -9.33 0.31
C PHE A 230 -12.72 -10.78 0.65
N ALA A 231 -13.28 -11.49 -0.32
CA ALA A 231 -13.44 -12.93 -0.30
C ALA A 231 -13.26 -13.47 -1.73
N TYR A 232 -12.76 -14.70 -1.86
CA TYR A 232 -12.66 -15.36 -3.14
C TYR A 232 -13.48 -16.64 -3.11
N THR A 233 -14.37 -16.79 -4.09
CA THR A 233 -15.25 -17.95 -4.19
C THR A 233 -14.51 -19.10 -4.86
N VAL A 234 -14.78 -20.34 -4.42
CA VAL A 234 -13.98 -21.53 -4.81
C VAL A 234 -14.77 -22.60 -5.55
N SER A 235 -16.05 -22.35 -5.86
CA SER A 235 -16.88 -23.27 -6.65
C SER A 235 -17.45 -22.58 -7.88
N TYR A 236 -17.65 -23.38 -8.94
CA TYR A 236 -18.12 -22.93 -10.25
C TYR A 236 -19.38 -23.71 -10.64
N THR A 237 -20.44 -23.02 -11.07
CA THR A 237 -21.65 -23.61 -11.67
C THR A 237 -22.33 -22.64 -12.62
N ASP A 238 -22.58 -23.07 -13.86
CA ASP A 238 -23.31 -22.25 -14.86
C ASP A 238 -24.84 -22.35 -14.73
N SER A 239 -25.33 -23.07 -13.73
CA SER A 239 -26.76 -23.39 -13.58
C SER A 239 -27.47 -22.60 -12.47
N VAL A 240 -26.72 -21.91 -11.62
CA VAL A 240 -27.25 -21.17 -10.48
C VAL A 240 -26.72 -19.75 -10.54
N PHE A 241 -27.61 -18.76 -10.39
CA PHE A 241 -27.22 -17.36 -10.26
C PHE A 241 -27.09 -17.00 -8.78
N ASN A 242 -26.06 -16.24 -8.45
CA ASN A 242 -25.71 -15.79 -7.09
C ASN A 242 -25.63 -16.97 -6.11
N GLU A 243 -24.93 -18.03 -6.50
CA GLU A 243 -24.78 -19.23 -5.69
C GLU A 243 -23.94 -19.00 -4.43
N HIS A 244 -23.07 -17.97 -4.45
CA HIS A 244 -22.32 -17.55 -3.28
C HIS A 244 -23.03 -16.38 -2.59
N ARG A 245 -23.30 -16.53 -1.30
CA ARG A 245 -23.93 -15.51 -0.46
C ARG A 245 -23.10 -15.29 0.80
N LEU A 246 -22.66 -14.05 1.02
CA LEU A 246 -21.87 -13.64 2.19
C LEU A 246 -22.63 -12.57 2.99
N GLU A 247 -23.03 -12.89 4.22
CA GLU A 247 -23.61 -11.91 5.14
C GLU A 247 -22.50 -11.19 5.92
N VAL A 248 -22.54 -9.86 5.90
CA VAL A 248 -21.60 -9.02 6.65
C VAL A 248 -22.32 -8.50 7.90
N LYS A 249 -21.76 -8.81 9.08
CA LYS A 249 -22.36 -8.43 10.37
C LYS A 249 -21.41 -7.59 11.20
N ILE A 250 -21.94 -6.52 11.81
CA ILE A 250 -21.26 -5.70 12.82
C ILE A 250 -22.06 -5.82 14.11
N ASN A 251 -21.44 -6.28 15.19
CA ASN A 251 -22.11 -6.51 16.49
C ASN A 251 -23.43 -7.30 16.34
N ASN A 252 -23.39 -8.40 15.58
CA ASN A 252 -24.52 -9.27 15.23
C ASN A 252 -25.63 -8.64 14.35
N THR A 253 -25.51 -7.38 13.97
CA THR A 253 -26.44 -6.72 13.04
C THR A 253 -25.94 -6.89 11.60
N ILE A 254 -26.78 -7.37 10.69
CA ILE A 254 -26.45 -7.44 9.26
C ILE A 254 -26.35 -6.02 8.71
N VAL A 255 -25.18 -5.67 8.21
CA VAL A 255 -24.93 -4.38 7.54
C VAL A 255 -24.98 -4.51 6.02
N ASP A 256 -24.70 -5.70 5.48
CA ASP A 256 -24.81 -5.99 4.04
C ASP A 256 -24.96 -7.49 3.76
N THR A 257 -25.42 -7.84 2.56
CA THR A 257 -25.41 -9.20 2.02
C THR A 257 -24.85 -9.16 0.60
N LEU A 258 -23.67 -9.73 0.42
CA LEU A 258 -22.95 -9.76 -0.84
C LEU A 258 -23.22 -11.08 -1.57
N PHE A 259 -23.23 -11.01 -2.90
CA PHE A 259 -23.43 -12.17 -3.77
C PHE A 259 -22.34 -12.23 -4.83
N ALA A 260 -21.95 -13.45 -5.19
CA ALA A 260 -21.01 -13.67 -6.28
C ALA A 260 -21.43 -14.90 -7.10
N ASN A 261 -21.02 -14.90 -8.36
CA ASN A 261 -21.16 -16.03 -9.27
C ASN A 261 -19.80 -16.67 -9.51
N ASN A 262 -19.79 -17.97 -9.71
CA ASN A 262 -18.63 -18.76 -10.07
C ASN A 262 -17.41 -18.43 -9.21
N LEU A 263 -16.28 -18.11 -9.85
CA LEU A 263 -15.01 -17.76 -9.22
C LEU A 263 -14.79 -16.23 -9.17
N THR A 264 -15.88 -15.46 -9.13
CA THR A 264 -15.81 -14.00 -9.01
C THR A 264 -15.39 -13.59 -7.60
N ARG A 265 -14.29 -12.83 -7.53
CA ARG A 265 -13.82 -12.19 -6.30
C ARG A 265 -14.84 -11.18 -5.78
N ILE A 266 -15.11 -11.23 -4.49
CA ILE A 266 -15.81 -10.18 -3.74
C ILE A 266 -14.72 -9.25 -3.20
N ASP A 267 -14.76 -7.96 -3.56
CA ASP A 267 -13.90 -6.90 -3.00
C ASP A 267 -14.70 -5.62 -2.92
N GLU A 268 -15.39 -5.47 -1.79
CA GLU A 268 -16.45 -4.50 -1.63
C GLU A 268 -16.18 -3.60 -0.44
N SER A 269 -16.72 -2.38 -0.52
CA SER A 269 -16.74 -1.42 0.57
C SER A 269 -18.16 -1.27 1.08
N VAL A 270 -18.41 -1.81 2.27
CA VAL A 270 -19.69 -1.71 2.96
C VAL A 270 -19.71 -0.44 3.81
N VAL A 271 -20.68 0.43 3.54
CA VAL A 271 -20.88 1.67 4.30
C VAL A 271 -22.08 1.51 5.21
N PHE A 272 -21.92 1.79 6.50
CA PHE A 272 -22.96 1.60 7.50
C PHE A 272 -22.89 2.67 8.59
N HIS A 273 -23.99 2.87 9.31
CA HIS A 273 -24.00 3.70 10.51
C HIS A 273 -23.91 2.81 11.74
N GLN A 274 -23.02 3.17 12.67
CA GLN A 274 -22.91 2.48 13.96
C GLN A 274 -23.00 3.51 15.08
N THR A 275 -23.75 3.17 16.12
CA THR A 275 -23.73 3.91 17.38
C THR A 275 -22.89 3.12 18.37
N PHE A 276 -21.96 3.79 19.02
CA PHE A 276 -21.02 3.24 20.00
C PHE A 276 -21.37 3.70 21.41
#